data_AF-A0A972V4I2-F1
#
_entry.id   AF-A0A972V4I2-F1
#
_cell.length_a   1.000
_cell.length_b   1.000
_cell.length_c   1.000
_cell.angle_alpha   90.00
_cell.angle_beta   90.00
_cell.angle_gamma   90.00
#
_symmetry.space_group_name_H-M   'P 1'
#
loop_
_entity.id
_entity.type
_entity.pdbx_description
1 polymer ?
#
loop_
_entity_poly.entity_id
_entity_poly.type
_entity_poly.pdbx_seq_one_letter_code
_entity_poly.pdbx_strand_id
1 'polypeptide(L)'
;EYAKANNGRKLMPATFLATTTGPLEPTIYHVFERGRPNVRAAFPRYEVSDFLMGVWDKYASLPPGDLTRIATNDLHYRHAFDQGRNHEISVTALRVVEPEKVEEEPKPKPAAIPVDENFIGLSPTGKRATKWLPGQPHGTSPDEGES
;
A
#
# COMPACT_ATOMS: atom_id res chain seq x y z
N GLU A 1 6.05 7.72 -11.70
CA GLU A 1 6.81 8.98 -11.65
C GLU A 1 6.17 10.09 -12.49
N TYR A 2 6.11 10.00 -13.83
CA TYR A 2 5.65 11.13 -14.68
C TYR A 2 4.25 11.65 -14.34
N ALA A 3 3.24 10.77 -14.27
CA ALA A 3 1.87 11.19 -13.97
C ALA A 3 1.75 11.85 -12.59
N LYS A 4 2.53 11.41 -11.60
CA LYS A 4 2.57 12.02 -10.26
C LYS A 4 3.10 13.45 -10.33
N ALA A 5 4.18 13.67 -11.08
CA ALA A 5 4.79 14.99 -11.27
C ALA A 5 3.98 15.94 -12.18
N ASN A 6 3.03 15.41 -12.97
CA ASN A 6 2.31 16.16 -14.00
C ASN A 6 0.79 16.08 -13.84
N ASN A 7 0.26 16.09 -12.62
CA ASN A 7 -1.19 16.13 -12.31
C ASN A 7 -2.02 15.04 -13.00
N GLY A 8 -1.49 13.82 -13.04
CA GLY A 8 -2.14 12.67 -13.68
C GLY A 8 -2.11 12.70 -15.21
N ARG A 9 -1.33 13.60 -15.85
CA ARG A 9 -1.14 13.56 -17.30
C ARG A 9 -0.25 12.39 -17.68
N LYS A 10 -0.65 11.65 -18.72
CA LYS A 10 0.17 10.58 -19.29
C LYS A 10 1.28 11.17 -20.15
N LEU A 11 2.48 10.60 -20.08
CA LEU A 11 3.59 10.92 -20.98
C LEU A 11 3.28 10.44 -22.41
N MET A 12 2.74 9.23 -22.51
CA MET A 12 2.28 8.59 -23.74
C MET A 12 0.99 7.82 -23.46
N PRO A 13 0.16 7.53 -24.48
CA PRO A 13 -0.98 6.65 -24.33
C PRO A 13 -0.48 5.24 -23.98
N ALA A 14 -0.56 4.88 -22.70
CA ALA A 14 -0.16 3.57 -22.20
C ALA A 14 -1.12 3.12 -21.10
N THR A 15 -1.30 1.80 -21.01
CA THR A 15 -2.10 1.14 -19.98
C THR A 15 -1.21 0.14 -19.27
N PHE A 16 -1.08 0.26 -17.96
CA PHE A 16 -0.27 -0.64 -17.16
C PHE A 16 -1.17 -1.55 -16.34
N LEU A 17 -0.85 -2.84 -16.33
CA LEU A 17 -1.51 -3.85 -15.52
C LEU A 17 -0.62 -4.21 -14.34
N ALA A 18 -1.22 -4.41 -13.16
CA ALA A 18 -0.54 -4.97 -12.01
C ALA A 18 -0.43 -6.49 -12.19
N THR A 19 0.78 -6.97 -12.54
CA THR A 19 1.07 -8.39 -12.75
C THR A 19 1.99 -8.92 -11.65
N THR A 20 2.14 -10.24 -11.53
CA THR A 20 3.01 -10.87 -10.51
C THR A 20 4.48 -10.48 -10.64
N THR A 21 4.91 -10.00 -11.81
CA THR A 21 6.28 -9.55 -12.08
C THR A 21 6.43 -8.02 -12.02
N GLY A 22 5.37 -7.30 -11.63
CA GLY A 22 5.33 -5.84 -11.58
C GLY A 22 4.40 -5.21 -12.61
N PRO A 23 4.43 -3.87 -12.74
CA PRO A 23 3.67 -3.15 -13.76
C PRO A 23 4.04 -3.61 -15.17
N LEU A 24 3.04 -3.98 -15.98
CA LEU A 24 3.24 -4.45 -17.34
C LEU A 24 2.37 -3.66 -18.33
N GLU A 25 2.96 -3.13 -19.39
CA GLU A 25 2.21 -2.60 -20.52
C GLU A 25 2.01 -3.77 -21.52
N PRO A 26 0.78 -4.27 -21.73
CA PRO A 26 0.56 -5.49 -22.49
C PRO A 26 0.74 -5.30 -24.00
N THR A 27 0.50 -4.09 -24.52
CA THR A 27 0.55 -3.85 -25.97
C THR A 27 1.97 -3.86 -26.51
N ILE A 28 2.98 -3.67 -25.67
CA ILE A 28 4.38 -3.69 -26.07
C ILE A 28 4.75 -5.04 -26.68
N TYR A 29 4.31 -6.15 -26.09
CA TYR A 29 4.58 -7.48 -26.65
C TYR A 29 3.98 -7.64 -28.04
N HIS A 30 2.72 -7.23 -28.22
CA HIS A 30 2.04 -7.26 -29.53
C HIS A 30 2.77 -6.44 -30.59
N VAL A 31 3.34 -5.29 -30.20
CA VAL A 31 4.11 -4.44 -31.11
C VAL A 31 5.42 -5.11 -31.54
N PHE A 32 6.03 -5.93 -30.67
CA PHE A 32 7.29 -6.63 -30.94
C PHE A 32 7.12 -8.07 -31.47
N GLU A 33 5.91 -8.63 -31.51
CA GLU A 33 5.64 -9.99 -32.00
C GLU A 33 6.17 -10.26 -33.41
N ARG A 34 6.18 -9.25 -34.27
CA ARG A 34 6.65 -9.34 -35.67
C ARG A 34 8.07 -8.81 -35.86
N GLY A 35 8.83 -8.65 -34.77
CA GLY A 35 10.16 -8.04 -34.76
C GLY A 35 10.13 -6.55 -34.39
N ARG A 36 11.24 -5.85 -34.62
CA ARG A 36 11.37 -4.44 -34.27
C ARG A 36 10.34 -3.60 -35.04
N PRO A 37 9.47 -2.84 -34.36
CA PRO A 37 8.44 -2.06 -35.04
C PRO A 37 9.09 -0.97 -35.88
N ASN A 38 8.55 -0.76 -37.09
CA ASN A 38 8.96 0.33 -37.97
C ASN A 38 8.32 1.65 -37.48
N VAL A 39 8.91 2.24 -36.45
CA VAL A 39 8.50 3.53 -35.89
C VAL A 39 9.43 4.64 -36.35
N ARG A 40 8.85 5.73 -36.84
CA ARG A 40 9.61 6.96 -37.09
C ARG A 40 9.95 7.58 -35.75
N ALA A 41 11.23 7.61 -35.39
CA ALA A 41 11.69 8.27 -34.18
C ALA A 41 11.34 9.77 -34.26
N ALA A 42 10.43 10.22 -33.40
CA ALA A 42 10.22 11.62 -33.13
C ALA A 42 10.98 11.98 -31.86
N PHE A 43 11.81 13.01 -31.92
CA PHE A 43 12.46 13.50 -30.72
C PHE A 43 11.40 14.12 -29.79
N PRO A 44 11.36 13.72 -28.51
CA PRO A 44 10.49 14.37 -27.55
C PRO A 44 10.91 15.84 -27.37
N ARG A 45 9.98 16.65 -26.85
CA ARG A 45 10.32 18.03 -26.43
C ARG A 45 11.39 17.99 -25.34
N TYR A 46 12.16 19.07 -25.21
CA TYR A 46 13.28 19.14 -24.27
C TYR A 46 12.87 18.77 -22.84
N GLU A 47 11.71 19.24 -22.37
CA GLU A 47 11.23 18.98 -21.01
C GLU A 47 10.94 17.50 -20.76
N VAL A 48 10.48 16.78 -21.78
CA VAL A 48 10.26 15.33 -21.71
C VAL A 48 11.60 14.59 -21.72
N SER A 49 12.54 15.02 -22.55
CA SER A 49 13.89 14.44 -22.60
C SER A 49 14.59 14.59 -21.25
N ASP A 50 14.56 15.78 -20.67
CA ASP A 50 15.16 16.08 -19.37
C ASP A 50 14.55 15.23 -18.25
N PHE A 51 13.22 15.12 -18.23
CA PHE A 51 12.53 14.22 -17.30
C PHE A 51 12.99 12.76 -17.46
N LEU A 52 13.07 12.25 -18.69
CA LEU A 52 13.50 10.87 -18.96
C LEU A 52 14.95 10.63 -18.57
N MET A 53 15.83 11.63 -18.76
CA MET A 53 17.21 11.58 -18.28
C MET A 53 17.28 11.54 -16.75
N GLY A 54 16.46 12.33 -16.05
CA GLY A 54 16.37 12.26 -14.59
C GLY A 54 15.91 10.88 -14.08
N VAL A 55 14.97 10.23 -14.79
CA VAL A 55 14.58 8.85 -14.50
C VAL A 55 15.74 7.89 -14.74
N TRP A 56 16.46 8.05 -15.86
CA TRP A 56 17.63 7.24 -16.18
C TRP A 56 18.70 7.37 -15.10
N ASP A 57 19.13 8.58 -14.75
CA ASP A 57 20.18 8.83 -13.77
C ASP A 57 19.83 8.27 -12.39
N LYS A 58 18.55 8.31 -12.01
CA LYS A 58 18.05 7.78 -10.74
C LYS A 58 18.11 6.25 -10.65
N TYR A 59 17.93 5.54 -11.76
CA TYR A 59 17.67 4.09 -11.74
C TYR A 59 18.64 3.24 -12.55
N ALA A 60 19.40 3.81 -13.50
CA ALA A 60 20.23 3.06 -14.44
C ALA A 60 21.36 2.26 -13.78
N SER A 61 21.85 2.70 -12.63
CA SER A 61 22.89 2.01 -11.87
C SER A 61 22.36 0.90 -10.97
N LEU A 62 21.04 0.79 -10.78
CA LEU A 62 20.45 -0.18 -9.87
C LEU A 62 20.37 -1.57 -10.51
N PRO A 63 20.61 -2.63 -9.72
CA PRO A 63 20.44 -3.99 -10.21
C PRO A 63 18.95 -4.29 -10.45
N PRO A 64 18.63 -5.25 -11.35
CA PRO A 64 17.25 -5.60 -11.69
C PRO A 64 16.37 -5.94 -10.47
N GLY A 65 16.92 -6.59 -9.45
CA GLY A 65 16.19 -6.92 -8.23
C GLY A 65 15.71 -5.68 -7.46
N ASP A 66 16.53 -4.63 -7.41
CA ASP A 66 16.14 -3.37 -6.77
C ASP A 66 15.11 -2.62 -7.59
N LEU A 67 15.21 -2.63 -8.92
CA LEU A 67 14.20 -2.04 -9.80
C LEU A 67 12.83 -2.72 -9.62
N THR A 68 12.81 -4.05 -9.58
CA THR A 68 11.58 -4.82 -9.31
C THR A 68 11.02 -4.49 -7.94
N ARG A 69 11.86 -4.44 -6.91
CA ARG A 69 11.45 -4.08 -5.55
C ARG A 69 10.86 -2.66 -5.49
N ILE A 70 11.49 -1.70 -6.15
CA ILE A 70 10.99 -0.31 -6.23
C ILE A 70 9.63 -0.27 -6.94
N ALA A 71 9.51 -0.92 -8.10
CA ALA A 71 8.28 -0.93 -8.88
C ALA A 71 7.12 -1.62 -8.15
N THR A 72 7.39 -2.73 -7.46
CA THR A 72 6.38 -3.52 -6.73
C THR A 72 6.03 -2.96 -5.36
N ASN A 73 6.88 -2.13 -4.76
CA ASN A 73 6.54 -1.42 -3.52
C ASN A 73 5.73 -0.14 -3.74
N ASP A 74 5.54 0.30 -4.99
CA ASP A 74 4.71 1.46 -5.29
C ASP A 74 3.28 1.29 -4.77
N LEU A 75 2.75 2.32 -4.12
CA LEU A 75 1.41 2.31 -3.53
C LEU A 75 0.31 1.97 -4.54
N HIS A 76 0.39 2.52 -5.75
CA HIS A 76 -0.65 2.38 -6.77
C HIS A 76 -0.58 1.00 -7.43
N TYR A 77 0.64 0.48 -7.60
CA TYR A 77 0.82 -0.91 -8.01
C TYR A 77 0.19 -1.86 -6.99
N ARG A 78 0.51 -1.72 -5.69
CA ARG A 78 -0.03 -2.60 -4.64
C ARG A 78 -1.55 -2.51 -4.56
N HIS A 79 -2.09 -1.29 -4.55
CA HIS A 79 -3.54 -1.08 -4.55
C HIS A 79 -4.21 -1.79 -5.73
N ALA A 80 -3.71 -1.62 -6.96
CA ALA A 80 -4.25 -2.31 -8.13
C ALA A 80 -4.09 -3.84 -8.02
N PHE A 81 -2.94 -4.31 -7.56
CA PHE A 81 -2.65 -5.74 -7.39
C PHE A 81 -3.62 -6.41 -6.40
N ASP A 82 -3.99 -5.71 -5.31
CA ASP A 82 -4.94 -6.19 -4.31
C ASP A 82 -6.37 -6.30 -4.86
N GLN A 83 -6.73 -5.56 -5.92
CA GLN A 83 -8.03 -5.68 -6.59
C GLN A 83 -8.15 -6.94 -7.46
N GLY A 84 -7.05 -7.67 -7.64
CA GLY A 84 -7.02 -8.93 -8.37
C GLY A 84 -6.00 -8.95 -9.50
N ARG A 85 -5.87 -10.13 -10.11
CA ARG A 85 -4.88 -10.38 -11.15
C ARG A 85 -5.10 -9.49 -12.37
N ASN A 86 -4.02 -8.88 -12.87
CA ASN A 86 -4.00 -8.06 -14.08
C ASN A 86 -4.91 -6.82 -14.00
N HIS A 87 -5.19 -6.31 -12.80
CA HIS A 87 -5.97 -5.08 -12.66
C HIS A 87 -5.19 -3.88 -13.23
N GLU A 88 -5.91 -2.91 -13.82
CA GLU A 88 -5.28 -1.72 -14.38
C GLU A 88 -4.76 -0.78 -13.27
N ILE A 89 -3.53 -0.31 -13.44
CA ILE A 89 -2.95 0.77 -12.65
C ILE A 89 -3.50 2.10 -13.21
N SER A 90 -4.61 2.55 -12.65
CA SER A 90 -5.29 3.75 -13.11
C SER A 90 -4.42 5.00 -12.97
N VAL A 91 -4.28 5.74 -14.07
CA VAL A 91 -3.55 7.02 -14.07
C VAL A 91 -4.27 8.09 -13.27
N THR A 92 -5.60 8.00 -13.15
CA THR A 92 -6.37 8.90 -12.29
C THR A 92 -5.95 8.75 -10.82
N ALA A 93 -5.61 7.52 -10.40
CA ALA A 93 -5.11 7.26 -9.05
C ALA A 93 -3.68 7.79 -8.83
N LEU A 94 -2.88 7.95 -9.90
CA LEU A 94 -1.51 8.49 -9.85
C LEU A 94 -1.46 10.01 -9.65
N ARG A 95 -2.60 10.69 -9.54
CA ARG A 95 -2.62 12.09 -9.12
C ARG A 95 -2.11 12.15 -7.70
N VAL A 96 -1.26 13.13 -7.41
CA VAL A 96 -0.97 13.51 -6.03
C VAL A 96 -2.28 14.03 -5.45
N VAL A 97 -3.02 13.16 -4.79
CA VAL A 97 -3.89 13.58 -3.71
C VAL A 97 -2.90 13.70 -2.56
N GLU A 98 -2.56 14.93 -2.15
CA GLU A 98 -1.95 15.09 -0.84
C GLU A 98 -2.82 14.28 0.12
N PRO A 99 -2.27 13.32 0.89
CA PRO A 99 -3.09 12.69 1.90
C PRO A 99 -3.55 13.84 2.78
N GLU A 100 -4.85 14.16 2.72
CA GLU A 100 -5.47 14.95 3.75
C GLU A 100 -5.04 14.25 5.03
N LYS A 101 -4.32 14.98 5.89
CA LYS A 101 -3.77 14.44 7.11
C LYS A 101 -4.99 14.06 7.94
N VAL A 102 -5.46 12.83 7.77
CA VAL A 102 -6.49 12.26 8.62
C VAL A 102 -5.78 12.14 9.95
N GLU A 103 -5.97 13.14 10.79
CA GLU A 103 -5.71 13.00 12.21
C GLU A 103 -6.52 11.77 12.60
N GLU A 104 -5.83 10.65 12.84
CA GLU A 104 -6.48 9.51 13.48
C GLU A 104 -7.08 10.05 14.77
N GLU A 105 -8.41 10.18 14.81
CA GLU A 105 -9.07 10.46 16.07
C GLU A 105 -8.57 9.40 17.06
N PRO A 106 -8.02 9.80 18.21
CA PRO A 106 -7.45 8.85 19.14
C PRO A 106 -8.54 7.84 19.49
N LYS A 107 -8.30 6.56 19.11
CA LYS A 107 -9.22 5.46 19.45
C LYS A 107 -9.62 5.64 20.91
N PRO A 108 -10.93 5.71 21.23
CA PRO A 108 -11.35 5.93 22.60
C PRO A 108 -10.77 4.80 23.44
N LYS A 109 -9.87 5.14 24.38
CA LYS A 109 -9.38 4.18 25.36
C LYS A 109 -10.63 3.60 26.04
N PRO A 110 -10.80 2.27 26.12
CA PRO A 110 -11.95 1.70 26.80
C PRO A 110 -11.97 2.25 28.23
N ALA A 111 -13.04 2.95 28.57
CA ALA A 111 -13.21 3.52 29.90
C ALA A 111 -13.23 2.38 30.91
N ALA A 112 -12.35 2.46 31.91
CA ALA A 112 -12.35 1.52 33.02
C ALA A 112 -13.64 1.71 33.82
N ILE A 113 -14.48 0.67 33.88
CA ILE A 113 -15.71 0.70 34.64
C ILE A 113 -15.35 0.40 36.10
N PRO A 114 -15.67 1.28 37.07
CA PRO A 114 -15.52 0.96 38.48
C PRO A 114 -16.45 -0.21 38.81
N VAL A 115 -15.90 -1.20 39.49
CA VAL A 115 -16.65 -2.41 39.86
C VAL A 115 -17.00 -2.38 41.34
N ASP A 116 -18.17 -2.90 41.68
CA ASP A 116 -18.71 -2.90 43.04
C ASP A 116 -18.23 -4.11 43.87
N GLU A 117 -18.70 -4.18 45.11
CA GLU A 117 -18.37 -5.25 46.05
C GLU A 117 -18.93 -6.63 45.66
N ASN A 118 -19.67 -6.74 44.55
CA ASN A 118 -20.15 -8.01 44.02
C ASN A 118 -19.31 -8.49 42.82
N PHE A 119 -18.32 -7.70 42.38
CA PHE A 119 -17.45 -8.11 41.28
C PHE A 119 -16.43 -9.16 41.71
N ILE A 120 -16.52 -10.32 41.05
CA ILE A 120 -15.66 -11.49 41.21
C ILE A 120 -14.68 -11.52 40.03
N GLY A 121 -13.67 -10.64 40.08
CA GLY A 121 -12.61 -10.62 39.08
C GLY A 121 -11.28 -10.27 39.72
N LEU A 122 -10.23 -10.95 39.27
CA LEU A 122 -8.87 -10.76 39.74
C LEU A 122 -8.09 -9.89 38.75
N SER A 123 -7.22 -9.03 39.27
CA SER A 123 -6.21 -8.35 38.47
C SER A 123 -5.16 -9.36 37.99
N PRO A 124 -4.32 -8.99 37.00
CA PRO A 124 -3.16 -9.81 36.61
C PRO A 124 -2.18 -10.12 37.76
N THR A 125 -2.29 -9.39 38.87
CA THR A 125 -1.50 -9.57 40.09
C THR A 125 -2.20 -10.43 41.16
N GLY A 126 -3.33 -11.07 40.82
CA GLY A 126 -4.07 -11.98 41.70
C GLY A 126 -4.83 -11.29 42.83
N LYS A 127 -4.92 -9.96 42.82
CA LYS A 127 -5.70 -9.18 43.81
C LYS A 127 -7.09 -8.90 43.27
N ARG A 128 -8.05 -8.64 44.17
CA ARG A 128 -9.39 -8.22 43.77
C ARG A 128 -9.33 -6.96 42.90
N ALA A 129 -9.91 -7.02 41.70
CA ALA A 129 -9.94 -5.88 40.79
C ALA A 129 -10.99 -4.84 41.25
N THR A 130 -10.58 -3.58 41.26
CA THR A 130 -11.45 -2.42 41.57
C THR A 130 -11.88 -1.67 40.31
N LYS A 131 -11.35 -2.06 39.15
CA LYS A 131 -11.69 -1.53 37.82
C LYS A 131 -11.69 -2.65 36.79
N TRP A 132 -12.69 -2.67 35.92
CA TRP A 132 -12.79 -3.64 34.83
C TRP A 132 -12.65 -2.96 33.46
N LEU A 133 -11.98 -3.67 32.53
CA LEU A 133 -11.83 -3.26 31.13
C LEU A 133 -12.58 -4.26 30.23
N PRO A 134 -13.51 -3.79 29.38
CA PRO A 134 -14.22 -4.67 28.44
C PRO A 134 -13.28 -5.33 27.44
N GLY A 135 -13.46 -6.64 27.20
CA GLY A 135 -12.71 -7.41 26.18
C GLY A 135 -11.52 -8.22 26.71
N GLN A 136 -11.27 -8.23 28.02
CA GLN A 136 -10.32 -9.17 28.63
C GLN A 136 -11.02 -10.52 28.88
N PRO A 137 -10.41 -11.67 28.52
CA PRO A 137 -10.98 -12.98 28.82
C PRO A 137 -11.10 -13.16 30.34
N HIS A 138 -12.25 -13.66 30.80
CA HIS A 138 -12.48 -13.94 32.22
C HIS A 138 -11.46 -14.99 32.69
N GLY A 139 -10.60 -14.62 33.65
CA GLY A 139 -9.76 -15.58 34.34
C GLY A 139 -10.66 -16.58 35.06
N THR A 140 -10.68 -17.82 34.58
CA THR A 140 -11.35 -18.95 35.23
C THR A 140 -10.81 -19.09 36.65
N SER A 141 -11.72 -18.98 37.63
CA SER A 141 -11.43 -19.30 39.04
C SER A 141 -10.99 -20.76 39.13
N PRO A 142 -9.99 -21.11 39.96
CA PRO A 142 -9.63 -22.50 40.18
C PRO A 142 -10.78 -23.21 40.92
N ASP A 143 -11.16 -24.37 40.40
CA ASP A 143 -12.16 -25.29 40.93
C ASP A 143 -12.00 -25.51 42.44
N GLU A 144 -13.14 -25.49 43.12
CA GLU A 144 -13.34 -26.04 44.45
C GLU A 144 -13.08 -27.55 44.40
N GLY A 145 -11.97 -28.00 44.99
CA GLY A 145 -11.73 -29.40 45.31
C GLY A 145 -12.04 -29.67 46.78
N GLU A 146 -13.30 -29.98 47.09
CA GLU A 146 -13.66 -30.71 48.32
C GLU A 146 -13.50 -32.22 48.08
N SER A 147 -12.61 -32.85 48.87
CA SER A 147 -12.71 -34.17 49.53
C SER A 147 -11.34 -34.82 49.70
#